data_AF-A0A674JJF2-F1
#
_entry.id   AF-A0A674JJF2-F1
#
_cell.length_a   1.000
_cell.length_b   1.000
_cell.length_c   1.000
_cell.angle_alpha   90.00
_cell.angle_beta   90.00
_cell.angle_gamma   90.00
#
_symmetry.space_group_name_H-M   'P 1'
#
loop_
_entity.id
_entity.type
_entity.pdbx_description
1 polymer ?
#
loop_
_entity_poly.entity_id
_entity_poly.type
_entity_poly.pdbx_seq_one_letter_code
_entity_poly.pdbx_strand_id
1 'polypeptide(L)'
;MLTLPMFPVVVKIGHAHSGMGKVKVDNHYDFQDIASVVALTQTYATTEPFIDSKYDIRIQKIGTNYKAYINNNGNLWVDTCSEMFGGLDICAVKAVHGKDGKDYIFEVMDCAMPLIGEHQVEDRQFITDLVVSKMNQMLSKTPIPSPQRPTATQQPQSGSLKEPEPNKIPPQRPPPQGCLQYILDCNGVAVGPKQVQAT
;
A
#
# COMPACT_ATOMS: atom_id res chain seq x y z
N MET A 1 -3.58 41.31 -3.08
CA MET A 1 -4.90 41.29 -3.75
C MET A 1 -5.35 39.84 -3.74
N LEU A 2 -6.29 39.45 -2.85
CA LEU A 2 -6.87 38.11 -2.86
C LEU A 2 -7.87 38.08 -4.02
N THR A 3 -7.45 37.59 -5.18
CA THR A 3 -8.35 37.37 -6.31
C THR A 3 -9.39 36.34 -5.88
N LEU A 4 -10.67 36.71 -5.98
CA LEU A 4 -11.77 35.78 -5.76
C LEU A 4 -11.59 34.57 -6.68
N PRO A 5 -11.86 33.34 -6.20
CA PRO A 5 -11.77 32.16 -7.06
C PRO A 5 -12.72 32.32 -8.25
N MET A 6 -12.25 31.99 -9.46
CA MET A 6 -13.15 31.85 -10.60
C MET A 6 -13.96 30.57 -10.41
N PHE A 7 -15.28 30.71 -10.30
CA PHE A 7 -16.20 29.59 -10.24
C PHE A 7 -16.43 28.99 -11.64
N PRO A 8 -16.73 27.67 -11.75
CA PRO A 8 -16.86 26.71 -10.66
C PRO A 8 -15.52 26.23 -10.08
N VAL A 9 -15.54 25.82 -8.80
CA VAL A 9 -14.38 25.23 -8.10
C VAL A 9 -14.72 23.83 -7.56
N VAL A 10 -13.68 23.04 -7.28
CA VAL A 10 -13.79 21.80 -6.51
C VAL A 10 -13.22 22.04 -5.12
N VAL A 11 -14.04 21.82 -4.09
CA VAL A 11 -13.62 21.83 -2.68
C VAL A 11 -13.33 20.39 -2.26
N LYS A 12 -12.15 20.15 -1.69
CA LYS A 12 -11.75 18.85 -1.13
C LYS A 12 -11.54 19.00 0.38
N ILE A 13 -12.32 18.30 1.18
CA ILE A 13 -12.35 18.44 2.65
C ILE A 13 -11.58 17.28 3.28
N GLY A 14 -10.55 17.61 4.07
CA GLY A 14 -9.74 16.66 4.83
C GLY A 14 -8.95 15.66 3.99
N HIS A 15 -8.81 14.45 4.53
CA HIS A 15 -8.17 13.30 3.88
C HIS A 15 -9.20 12.18 3.75
N ALA A 16 -9.65 11.93 2.51
CA ALA A 16 -10.64 10.91 2.22
C ALA A 16 -10.45 10.33 0.81
N HIS A 17 -10.96 9.13 0.58
CA HIS A 17 -10.83 8.39 -0.68
C HIS A 17 -12.17 8.21 -1.40
N SER A 18 -12.13 7.68 -2.62
CA SER A 18 -13.32 7.32 -3.40
C SER A 18 -14.32 8.45 -3.63
N GLY A 19 -13.83 9.69 -3.74
CA GLY A 19 -14.64 10.88 -4.00
C GLY A 19 -15.30 11.50 -2.76
N MET A 20 -15.18 10.88 -1.59
CA MET A 20 -15.72 11.43 -0.34
C MET A 20 -15.09 12.78 -0.02
N GLY A 21 -15.92 13.74 0.43
CA GLY A 21 -15.47 15.08 0.80
C GLY A 21 -15.05 15.95 -0.39
N LYS A 22 -15.30 15.53 -1.63
CA LYS A 22 -15.02 16.30 -2.85
C LYS A 22 -16.33 16.85 -3.42
N VAL A 23 -16.47 18.17 -3.53
CA VAL A 23 -17.71 18.84 -3.94
C VAL A 23 -17.42 19.89 -5.01
N LYS A 24 -18.18 19.87 -6.11
CA LYS A 24 -18.18 20.96 -7.10
C LYS A 24 -19.07 22.09 -6.58
N VAL A 25 -18.57 23.32 -6.63
CA VAL A 25 -19.24 24.52 -6.16
C VAL A 25 -19.33 25.52 -7.29
N ASP A 26 -20.55 25.91 -7.67
CA ASP A 26 -20.81 26.67 -8.90
C ASP A 26 -20.84 28.19 -8.70
N ASN A 27 -21.00 28.67 -7.48
CA ASN A 27 -21.09 30.10 -7.18
C ASN A 27 -20.65 30.45 -5.75
N HIS A 28 -20.63 31.75 -5.44
CA HIS A 28 -20.14 32.26 -4.17
C HIS A 28 -21.04 31.92 -2.96
N TYR A 29 -22.36 31.80 -3.14
CA TYR A 29 -23.27 31.46 -2.05
C TYR A 29 -23.07 30.00 -1.62
N ASP A 30 -23.06 29.08 -2.59
CA ASP A 30 -22.75 27.66 -2.34
C ASP A 30 -21.38 27.50 -1.68
N PHE A 31 -20.41 28.35 -2.03
CA PHE A 31 -19.08 28.32 -1.41
C PHE A 31 -19.11 28.71 0.06
N GLN A 32 -19.91 29.72 0.44
CA GLN A 32 -20.10 30.10 1.84
C GLN A 32 -20.79 28.97 2.63
N ASP A 33 -21.79 28.32 2.03
CA ASP A 33 -22.48 27.18 2.64
C ASP A 33 -21.51 26.01 2.87
N ILE A 34 -20.70 25.66 1.87
CA ILE A 34 -19.66 24.63 2.01
C ILE A 34 -18.60 25.01 3.03
N ALA A 35 -18.20 26.29 3.12
CA ALA A 35 -17.28 26.75 4.15
C ALA A 35 -17.84 26.52 5.57
N SER A 36 -19.16 26.66 5.76
CA SER A 36 -19.81 26.33 7.03
C SER A 36 -19.75 24.83 7.34
N VAL A 37 -19.89 23.96 6.33
CA VAL A 37 -19.73 22.51 6.48
C VAL A 37 -18.28 22.17 6.86
N VAL A 38 -17.30 22.79 6.20
CA VAL A 38 -15.87 22.63 6.54
C VAL A 38 -15.59 23.05 8.00
N ALA A 39 -16.23 24.11 8.50
CA ALA A 39 -16.06 24.53 9.89
C ALA A 39 -16.51 23.44 10.90
N LEU A 40 -17.48 22.60 10.55
CA LEU A 40 -17.96 21.51 11.39
C LEU A 40 -17.04 20.28 11.38
N THR A 41 -16.24 20.09 10.34
CA THR A 41 -15.39 18.89 10.22
C THR A 41 -14.10 18.96 11.04
N GLN A 42 -13.76 20.15 11.57
CA GLN A 42 -12.54 20.39 12.34
C GLN A 42 -11.26 19.91 11.63
N THR A 43 -11.23 20.00 10.30
CA THR A 43 -10.07 19.63 9.48
C THR A 43 -9.80 20.67 8.39
N TYR A 44 -8.72 20.49 7.64
CA TYR A 44 -8.35 21.36 6.54
C TYR A 44 -9.23 21.11 5.30
N ALA A 45 -9.21 22.05 4.35
CA ALA A 45 -9.78 21.86 3.03
C ALA A 45 -8.92 22.58 1.97
N THR A 46 -8.98 22.12 0.73
CA THR A 46 -8.33 22.75 -0.42
C THR A 46 -9.35 23.07 -1.50
N THR A 47 -9.06 24.09 -2.30
CA THR A 47 -9.90 24.50 -3.44
C THR A 47 -9.08 24.54 -4.71
N GLU A 48 -9.61 23.99 -5.80
CA GLU A 48 -8.99 24.03 -7.14
C GLU A 48 -10.03 24.40 -8.20
N PRO A 49 -9.65 25.01 -9.33
CA PRO A 49 -10.57 25.27 -10.42
C PRO A 49 -11.22 23.96 -10.91
N PHE A 50 -12.52 23.99 -11.17
CA PHE A 50 -13.17 22.86 -11.82
C PHE A 50 -12.73 22.80 -13.29
N ILE A 51 -12.18 21.66 -13.69
CA ILE A 51 -11.76 21.42 -15.07
C ILE A 51 -12.85 20.61 -15.78
N ASP A 52 -13.40 21.15 -16.86
CA ASP A 52 -14.27 20.39 -17.75
C ASP A 52 -13.43 19.41 -18.59
N SER A 53 -13.31 18.18 -18.10
CA SER A 53 -12.45 17.15 -18.68
C SER A 53 -13.11 16.39 -19.84
N LYS A 54 -12.28 15.96 -20.79
CA LYS A 54 -12.64 14.99 -21.84
C LYS A 54 -12.51 13.57 -21.32
N TYR A 55 -11.45 13.29 -20.57
CA TYR A 55 -11.15 11.99 -19.98
C TYR A 55 -10.14 12.13 -18.84
N ASP A 56 -10.11 11.11 -18.00
CA ASP A 56 -9.15 10.99 -16.90
C ASP A 56 -7.88 10.29 -17.38
N ILE A 57 -6.74 10.70 -16.84
CA ILE A 57 -5.44 10.10 -17.08
C ILE A 57 -4.95 9.51 -15.77
N ARG A 58 -4.49 8.27 -15.82
CA ARG A 58 -3.72 7.66 -14.74
C ARG A 58 -2.43 7.07 -15.30
N ILE A 59 -1.32 7.36 -14.66
CA ILE A 59 -0.03 6.72 -14.96
C ILE A 59 0.45 6.07 -13.68
N GLN A 60 0.73 4.77 -13.73
CA GLN A 60 1.22 4.01 -12.58
C GLN A 60 2.62 3.49 -12.83
N LYS A 61 3.39 3.39 -11.74
CA LYS A 61 4.72 2.79 -11.66
C LYS A 61 4.73 1.76 -10.54
N ILE A 62 5.08 0.52 -10.88
CA ILE A 62 5.28 -0.60 -9.94
C ILE A 62 6.71 -1.10 -10.14
N GLY A 63 7.62 -0.71 -9.26
CA GLY A 63 9.05 -0.92 -9.45
C GLY A 63 9.54 -0.21 -10.72
N THR A 64 9.96 -0.98 -11.72
CA THR A 64 10.39 -0.48 -13.04
C THR A 64 9.31 -0.60 -14.12
N ASN A 65 8.12 -1.11 -13.78
CA ASN A 65 7.04 -1.31 -14.73
C ASN A 65 6.13 -0.10 -14.77
N TYR A 66 5.91 0.46 -15.97
CA TYR A 66 5.05 1.60 -16.21
C TYR A 66 3.78 1.15 -16.92
N LYS A 67 2.63 1.70 -16.54
CA LYS A 67 1.41 1.65 -17.35
C LYS A 67 0.82 3.06 -17.42
N ALA A 68 0.75 3.59 -18.64
CA ALA A 68 0.11 4.86 -18.95
C ALA A 68 -1.03 4.58 -19.92
N TYR A 69 -2.20 5.19 -19.69
CA TYR A 69 -3.35 4.95 -20.54
C TYR A 69 -3.39 5.87 -21.78
N ILE A 70 -2.66 7.01 -21.81
CA ILE A 70 -2.92 8.03 -22.86
C ILE A 70 -1.68 8.78 -23.43
N ASN A 71 -0.50 8.87 -22.79
CA ASN A 71 0.64 9.61 -23.40
C ASN A 71 2.06 9.19 -22.94
N ASN A 72 3.08 9.54 -23.74
CA ASN A 72 4.51 9.30 -23.45
C ASN A 72 5.08 10.25 -22.37
N ASN A 73 4.50 11.44 -22.19
CA ASN A 73 4.91 12.41 -21.16
C ASN A 73 4.60 11.92 -19.74
N GLY A 74 3.69 10.96 -19.60
CA GLY A 74 3.27 10.42 -18.31
C GLY A 74 4.39 9.75 -17.51
N ASN A 75 5.38 9.15 -18.17
CA ASN A 75 6.51 8.52 -17.49
C ASN A 75 7.33 9.54 -16.69
N LEU A 76 7.59 10.73 -17.26
CA LEU A 76 8.30 11.81 -16.55
C LEU A 76 7.58 12.24 -15.27
N TRP A 77 6.24 12.33 -15.32
CA TRP A 77 5.45 12.75 -14.16
C TRP A 77 5.56 11.75 -13.02
N VAL A 78 5.36 10.46 -13.32
CA VAL A 78 5.43 9.41 -12.29
C VAL A 78 6.85 9.19 -11.79
N ASP A 79 7.87 9.37 -12.63
CA ASP A 79 9.27 9.30 -12.21
C ASP A 79 9.60 10.40 -11.21
N THR A 80 9.28 11.65 -11.54
CA THR A 80 9.50 12.80 -10.65
C THR A 80 8.75 12.60 -9.32
N CYS A 81 7.51 12.12 -9.37
CA CYS A 81 6.73 11.85 -8.16
C CYS A 81 7.29 10.67 -7.35
N SER A 82 7.89 9.68 -8.01
CA SER A 82 8.45 8.51 -7.33
C SER A 82 9.68 8.81 -6.49
N GLU A 83 10.28 9.99 -6.63
CA GLU A 83 11.44 10.41 -5.82
C GLU A 83 11.04 11.03 -4.47
N MET A 84 9.75 11.33 -4.27
CA MET A 84 9.25 11.93 -3.03
C MET A 84 9.48 11.02 -1.82
N PHE A 85 9.66 11.64 -0.65
CA PHE A 85 9.76 10.95 0.64
C PHE A 85 10.84 9.87 0.74
N GLY A 86 11.91 9.98 -0.06
CA GLY A 86 13.02 9.01 -0.08
C GLY A 86 12.83 7.85 -1.06
N GLY A 87 11.77 7.89 -1.88
CA GLY A 87 11.51 6.91 -2.94
C GLY A 87 10.22 6.14 -2.72
N LEU A 88 9.34 6.17 -3.72
CA LEU A 88 8.13 5.37 -3.79
C LEU A 88 8.35 4.22 -4.77
N ASP A 89 8.43 3.00 -4.23
CA ASP A 89 8.56 1.78 -5.05
C ASP A 89 7.28 1.49 -5.87
N ILE A 90 6.13 1.96 -5.39
CA ILE A 90 4.83 1.88 -6.05
C ILE A 90 4.16 3.25 -5.94
N CYS A 91 3.78 3.84 -7.06
CA CYS A 91 3.00 5.07 -7.07
C CYS A 91 2.20 5.25 -8.36
N ALA A 92 1.25 6.17 -8.35
CA ALA A 92 0.56 6.60 -9.54
C ALA A 92 0.22 8.10 -9.51
N VAL A 93 0.23 8.72 -10.68
CA VAL A 93 -0.19 10.11 -10.88
C VAL A 93 -1.54 10.11 -11.57
N LYS A 94 -2.49 10.89 -11.04
CA LYS A 94 -3.78 11.17 -11.68
C LYS A 94 -3.80 12.58 -12.22
N ALA A 95 -4.28 12.69 -13.45
CA ALA A 95 -4.50 13.94 -14.13
C ALA A 95 -5.84 13.89 -14.88
N VAL A 96 -6.34 15.05 -15.29
CA VAL A 96 -7.45 15.15 -16.23
C VAL A 96 -6.98 15.86 -17.49
N HIS A 97 -7.45 15.40 -18.65
CA HIS A 97 -7.27 16.12 -19.90
C HIS A 97 -8.49 17.02 -20.12
N GLY A 98 -8.30 18.34 -20.06
CA GLY A 98 -9.34 19.34 -20.24
C GLY A 98 -9.87 19.40 -21.68
N LYS A 99 -11.11 19.89 -21.85
CA LYS A 99 -11.64 20.19 -23.18
C LYS A 99 -10.85 21.28 -23.91
N ASP A 100 -10.17 22.13 -23.14
CA ASP A 100 -9.19 23.13 -23.60
C ASP A 100 -7.89 22.52 -24.18
N GLY A 101 -7.72 21.20 -24.09
CA GLY A 101 -6.57 20.48 -24.61
C GLY A 101 -5.36 20.45 -23.68
N LYS A 102 -5.51 20.90 -22.43
CA LYS A 102 -4.43 20.90 -21.42
C LYS A 102 -4.59 19.75 -20.43
N ASP A 103 -3.47 19.29 -19.89
CA ASP A 103 -3.44 18.28 -18.84
C ASP A 103 -3.27 18.94 -17.46
N TYR A 104 -4.03 18.47 -16.49
CA TYR A 104 -4.02 18.98 -15.11
C TYR A 104 -3.80 17.84 -14.13
N ILE A 105 -2.61 17.77 -13.52
CA ILE A 105 -2.31 16.82 -12.44
C ILE A 105 -3.00 17.29 -11.16
N PHE A 106 -3.70 16.39 -10.48
CA PHE A 106 -4.48 16.75 -9.28
C PHE A 106 -4.29 15.79 -8.09
N GLU A 107 -3.63 14.64 -8.27
CA GLU A 107 -3.42 13.66 -7.19
C GLU A 107 -2.22 12.75 -7.51
N VAL A 108 -1.43 12.44 -6.48
CA VAL A 108 -0.43 11.36 -6.51
C VAL A 108 -0.82 10.35 -5.45
N MET A 109 -0.78 9.06 -5.81
CA MET A 109 -1.07 7.93 -4.93
C MET A 109 0.20 7.12 -4.70
N ASP A 110 0.30 6.47 -3.55
CA ASP A 110 1.40 5.60 -3.15
C ASP A 110 1.06 4.11 -3.38
N CYS A 111 1.63 3.22 -2.57
CA CYS A 111 1.39 1.78 -2.64
C CYS A 111 -0.04 1.36 -2.33
N ALA A 112 -0.87 2.21 -1.72
CA ALA A 112 -2.28 1.92 -1.46
C ALA A 112 -3.19 2.17 -2.67
N MET A 113 -2.62 2.53 -3.84
CA MET A 113 -3.39 2.78 -5.05
C MET A 113 -4.21 1.54 -5.49
N PRO A 114 -5.47 1.70 -5.93
CA PRO A 114 -6.23 0.59 -6.46
C PRO A 114 -5.61 0.10 -7.78
N LEU A 115 -5.61 -1.22 -8.01
CA LEU A 115 -5.29 -1.80 -9.31
C LEU A 115 -6.52 -1.71 -10.21
N ILE A 116 -6.37 -1.20 -11.44
CA ILE A 116 -7.49 -0.96 -12.36
C ILE A 116 -7.19 -1.52 -13.76
N GLY A 117 -8.24 -1.68 -14.56
CA GLY A 117 -8.14 -2.20 -15.92
C GLY A 117 -7.96 -3.72 -15.98
N GLU A 118 -7.64 -4.22 -17.17
CA GLU A 118 -7.59 -5.67 -17.46
C GLU A 118 -6.30 -6.35 -16.96
N HIS A 119 -5.27 -5.58 -16.63
CA HIS A 119 -3.94 -6.09 -16.29
C HIS A 119 -3.70 -6.27 -14.78
N GLN A 120 -4.75 -6.31 -13.95
CA GLN A 120 -4.60 -6.38 -12.49
C GLN A 120 -3.87 -7.64 -12.01
N VAL A 121 -4.02 -8.77 -12.70
CA VAL A 121 -3.32 -10.02 -12.38
C VAL A 121 -1.81 -9.84 -12.60
N GLU A 122 -1.43 -9.20 -13.70
CA GLU A 122 -0.05 -8.88 -14.04
C GLU A 122 0.55 -7.88 -13.03
N ASP A 123 -0.19 -6.83 -12.68
CA ASP A 123 0.24 -5.86 -11.67
C ASP A 123 0.48 -6.51 -10.30
N ARG A 124 -0.37 -7.46 -9.88
CA ARG A 124 -0.16 -8.25 -8.67
C ARG A 124 1.12 -9.08 -8.72
N GLN A 125 1.45 -9.63 -9.89
CA GLN A 125 2.70 -10.35 -10.08
C GLN A 125 3.90 -9.40 -9.96
N PHE A 126 3.86 -8.23 -10.60
CA PHE A 126 4.92 -7.22 -10.46
C PHE A 126 5.14 -6.76 -9.02
N ILE A 127 4.06 -6.59 -8.25
CA ILE A 127 4.15 -6.28 -6.81
C ILE A 127 4.82 -7.43 -6.07
N THR A 128 4.43 -8.68 -6.36
CA THR A 128 5.01 -9.87 -5.72
C THR A 128 6.52 -9.95 -5.98
N ASP A 129 6.94 -9.81 -7.24
CA ASP A 129 8.35 -9.88 -7.65
C ASP A 129 9.17 -8.76 -7.01
N LEU A 130 8.60 -7.55 -6.94
CA LEU A 130 9.20 -6.39 -6.29
C LEU A 130 9.43 -6.64 -4.79
N VAL A 131 8.41 -7.14 -4.08
CA VAL A 131 8.51 -7.44 -2.64
C VAL A 131 9.54 -8.54 -2.37
N VAL A 132 9.50 -9.64 -3.14
CA VAL A 132 10.46 -10.75 -3.01
C VAL A 132 11.89 -10.25 -3.25
N SER A 133 12.10 -9.42 -4.28
CA SER A 133 13.41 -8.80 -4.56
C SER A 133 13.91 -7.97 -3.39
N LYS A 134 13.05 -7.11 -2.81
CA LYS A 134 13.40 -6.29 -1.64
C LYS A 134 13.71 -7.13 -0.41
N MET A 135 12.95 -8.19 -0.15
CA MET A 135 13.22 -9.13 0.93
C MET A 135 14.59 -9.80 0.78
N ASN A 136 14.91 -10.29 -0.42
CA ASN A 136 16.20 -10.94 -0.71
C ASN A 136 17.39 -9.98 -0.55
N GLN A 137 17.23 -8.71 -0.90
CA GLN A 137 18.25 -7.67 -0.70
C GLN A 137 18.53 -7.36 0.78
N MET A 138 17.54 -7.58 1.66
CA MET A 138 17.73 -7.42 3.11
C MET A 138 18.44 -8.63 3.71
N LEU A 139 18.11 -9.84 3.24
CA LEU A 139 18.76 -11.07 3.69
C LEU A 139 20.25 -11.09 3.32
N SER A 140 20.63 -10.63 2.13
CA SER A 140 22.03 -10.58 1.70
C SER A 140 22.90 -9.59 2.48
N LYS A 141 22.29 -8.65 3.21
CA LYS A 141 22.99 -7.67 4.06
C LYS A 141 23.23 -8.16 5.49
N THR A 142 22.73 -9.34 5.87
CA THR A 142 22.89 -9.89 7.22
C THR A 142 24.06 -10.89 7.23
N PRO A 143 25.22 -10.60 7.86
CA PRO A 143 26.42 -11.44 7.72
C PRO A 143 26.43 -12.70 8.59
N ILE A 144 25.35 -13.02 9.32
CA ILE A 144 25.38 -14.10 10.31
C ILE A 144 25.00 -15.41 9.61
N PRO A 145 25.95 -16.34 9.39
CA PRO A 145 25.61 -17.65 8.86
C PRO A 145 24.78 -18.37 9.93
N SER A 146 23.65 -18.93 9.53
CA SER A 146 22.90 -19.89 10.33
C SER A 146 23.88 -20.95 10.88
N PRO A 147 23.86 -21.28 12.19
CA PRO A 147 24.69 -22.37 12.70
C PRO A 147 24.36 -23.65 11.93
N GLN A 148 25.32 -24.14 11.16
CA GLN A 148 25.18 -25.41 10.45
C GLN A 148 24.91 -26.50 11.49
N ARG A 149 23.77 -27.18 11.34
CA ARG A 149 23.46 -28.41 12.08
C ARG A 149 24.58 -29.41 11.75
N PRO A 150 25.30 -29.97 12.74
CA PRO A 150 26.34 -30.96 12.47
C PRO A 150 25.73 -32.17 11.76
N THR A 151 26.23 -32.48 10.57
CA THR A 151 26.05 -33.78 9.92
C THR A 151 26.79 -34.82 10.73
N ALA A 152 26.05 -35.59 11.53
CA ALA A 152 26.60 -36.77 12.20
C ALA A 152 26.85 -37.87 11.17
N THR A 153 28.13 -38.18 10.96
CA THR A 153 28.68 -39.30 10.20
C THR A 153 28.08 -40.63 10.68
N GLN A 154 27.68 -41.49 9.74
CA GLN A 154 27.27 -42.87 10.03
C GLN A 154 28.45 -43.74 10.48
N GLN A 155 28.21 -44.72 11.36
CA GLN A 155 28.64 -46.13 11.16
C GLN A 155 27.93 -47.11 12.14
N PRO A 156 27.84 -48.42 11.81
CA PRO A 156 26.88 -49.39 12.34
C PRO A 156 27.46 -50.33 13.42
N GLN A 157 26.62 -50.85 14.34
CA GLN A 157 26.78 -52.21 14.87
C GLN A 157 25.57 -52.73 15.69
N SER A 158 25.31 -54.02 15.52
CA SER A 158 24.29 -54.88 16.14
C SER A 158 24.50 -55.14 17.64
N GLY A 159 23.42 -55.31 18.42
CA GLY A 159 23.50 -55.97 19.74
C GLY A 159 22.29 -55.76 20.65
N SER A 160 21.74 -56.87 21.17
CA SER A 160 20.46 -57.04 21.86
C SER A 160 20.35 -56.52 23.33
N LEU A 161 19.14 -56.06 23.67
CA LEU A 161 18.36 -56.12 24.94
C LEU A 161 19.01 -55.80 26.31
N LYS A 162 18.46 -54.78 26.99
CA LYS A 162 17.99 -54.82 28.40
C LYS A 162 17.21 -53.55 28.81
N GLU A 163 15.99 -53.74 29.30
CA GLU A 163 15.19 -52.85 30.19
C GLU A 163 14.66 -53.76 31.34
N PRO A 164 14.08 -53.27 32.46
CA PRO A 164 13.73 -51.87 32.82
C PRO A 164 14.06 -51.46 34.27
N GLU A 165 13.91 -50.17 34.62
CA GLU A 165 13.08 -49.66 35.75
C GLU A 165 13.20 -48.13 35.97
N PRO A 166 12.21 -47.49 36.65
CA PRO A 166 11.65 -46.21 36.21
C PRO A 166 12.05 -44.99 37.05
N ASN A 167 11.63 -43.83 36.54
CA ASN A 167 11.31 -42.60 37.28
C ASN A 167 12.45 -41.58 37.47
N LYS A 168 12.52 -40.59 36.57
CA LYS A 168 12.84 -39.17 36.86
C LYS A 168 12.54 -38.29 35.64
N ILE A 169 11.54 -37.42 35.79
CA ILE A 169 11.11 -36.42 34.80
C ILE A 169 12.09 -35.23 34.83
N PRO A 170 12.67 -34.79 33.69
CA PRO A 170 13.37 -33.50 33.61
C PRO A 170 12.36 -32.34 33.43
N PRO A 171 12.68 -31.12 33.92
CA PRO A 171 11.73 -30.01 33.93
C PRO A 171 11.40 -29.52 32.51
N GLN A 172 10.10 -29.32 32.26
CA GLN A 172 9.58 -28.69 31.05
C GLN A 172 10.11 -27.27 30.90
N ARG A 173 10.57 -26.94 29.68
CA ARG A 173 10.86 -25.58 29.24
C ARG A 173 9.54 -24.77 29.24
N PRO A 174 9.49 -23.53 29.76
CA PRO A 174 8.26 -22.75 29.72
C PRO A 174 7.83 -22.49 28.26
N PRO A 175 6.53 -22.48 27.96
CA PRO A 175 6.03 -22.21 26.62
C PRO A 175 6.43 -20.79 26.20
N PRO A 176 6.74 -20.55 24.91
CA PRO A 176 7.01 -19.20 24.43
C PRO A 176 5.76 -18.35 24.66
N GLN A 177 5.94 -17.23 25.37
CA GLN A 177 4.88 -16.22 25.50
C GLN A 177 4.50 -15.78 24.09
N GLY A 178 3.26 -16.09 23.71
CA GLY A 178 2.71 -15.73 22.40
C GLY A 178 2.68 -14.22 22.26
N CYS A 179 3.41 -13.69 21.28
CA CYS A 179 3.13 -12.39 20.73
C CYS A 179 1.78 -12.50 20.02
N LEU A 180 0.75 -11.80 20.52
CA LEU A 180 -0.54 -11.69 19.85
C LEU A 180 -0.36 -10.89 18.55
N GLN A 181 -0.05 -11.58 17.46
CA GLN A 181 -0.08 -10.98 16.13
C GLN A 181 -1.53 -10.97 15.65
N TYR A 182 -2.17 -9.80 15.73
CA TYR A 182 -3.46 -9.59 15.10
C TYR A 182 -3.29 -9.68 13.57
N ILE A 183 -3.87 -10.71 12.97
CA ILE A 183 -4.06 -10.77 11.51
C ILE A 183 -5.38 -10.06 11.23
N LEU A 184 -5.31 -8.88 10.62
CA LEU A 184 -6.47 -8.22 10.05
C LEU A 184 -6.79 -8.91 8.72
N ASP A 185 -8.06 -9.30 8.51
CA ASP A 185 -8.51 -9.73 7.19
C ASP A 185 -8.64 -8.52 6.23
N CYS A 186 -8.77 -8.79 4.93
CA CYS A 186 -8.87 -7.75 3.90
C CYS A 186 -10.13 -6.86 4.00
N ASN A 187 -11.00 -7.04 5.01
CA ASN A 187 -12.16 -6.20 5.29
C ASN A 187 -12.04 -5.42 6.61
N GLY A 188 -10.89 -5.47 7.29
CA GLY A 188 -10.60 -4.64 8.46
C GLY A 188 -11.32 -5.06 9.76
N VAL A 189 -11.86 -6.26 9.85
CA VAL A 189 -12.47 -6.79 11.07
C VAL A 189 -11.46 -7.65 11.83
N ALA A 190 -11.27 -7.38 13.12
CA ALA A 190 -10.43 -8.19 14.00
C ALA A 190 -11.08 -9.57 14.24
N VAL A 191 -10.50 -10.64 13.69
CA VAL A 191 -10.97 -12.01 13.95
C VAL A 191 -10.11 -12.62 15.06
N GLY A 192 -10.74 -13.06 16.15
CA GLY A 192 -10.07 -13.70 17.28
C GLY A 192 -9.37 -15.01 16.90
N PRO A 193 -8.45 -15.53 17.73
CA PRO A 193 -7.59 -16.65 17.38
C PRO A 193 -8.41 -17.94 17.21
N LYS A 194 -8.36 -18.56 16.02
CA LYS A 194 -8.86 -19.92 15.80
C LYS A 194 -7.77 -20.92 16.13
N GLN A 195 -8.07 -21.89 17.01
CA GLN A 195 -7.20 -23.05 17.21
C GLN A 195 -7.24 -23.93 15.95
N VAL A 196 -6.08 -24.19 15.37
CA VAL A 196 -5.89 -25.17 14.31
C VAL A 196 -5.61 -26.51 14.99
N GLN A 197 -6.58 -27.42 14.98
CA GLN A 197 -6.35 -28.83 15.32
C GLN A 197 -5.77 -29.51 14.08
N ALA A 198 -4.55 -30.05 14.21
CA ALA A 198 -3.96 -30.91 13.19
C ALA A 198 -4.62 -32.29 13.28
N THR A 199 -5.09 -32.81 12.15
CA THR A 199 -5.44 -34.22 11.96
C THR A 199 -4.31 -34.90 11.20
#